data_AF-A0A965APZ7-F1
#
_entry.id   AF-A0A965APZ7-F1
#
_cell.length_a   1.000
_cell.length_b   1.000
_cell.length_c   1.000
_cell.angle_alpha   90.00
_cell.angle_beta   90.00
_cell.angle_gamma   90.00
#
_symmetry.space_group_name_H-M   'P 1'
#
loop_
_entity.id
_entity.type
_entity.pdbx_description
1 polymer ?
#
loop_
_entity_poly.entity_id
_entity_poly.type
_entity_poly.pdbx_seq_one_letter_code
_entity_poly.pdbx_strand_id
1 'polypeptide(L)'
;MAKKQPAQFPSGGNSGGEANFDKYAALDGEWRAIGLSAPARRALVDAKLLKVSDLRKISLEDLQDLHGMGKSAIARIKVVMAGKKITFKP
;
A
#
# COMPACT_ATOMS: atom_id res chain seq x y z
N MET A 1 11.53 36.77 -48.60
CA MET A 1 10.92 36.50 -47.28
C MET A 1 11.03 35.02 -46.94
N ALA A 2 12.02 34.62 -46.15
CA ALA A 2 12.17 33.24 -45.68
C ALA A 2 11.38 33.06 -44.37
N LYS A 3 10.34 32.21 -44.40
CA LYS A 3 9.55 31.85 -43.21
C LYS A 3 10.37 30.88 -42.36
N LYS A 4 11.15 31.39 -41.40
CA LYS A 4 11.78 30.56 -40.37
C LYS A 4 10.72 30.21 -39.32
N GLN A 5 10.23 28.97 -39.37
CA GLN A 5 9.50 28.37 -38.24
C GLN A 5 10.51 28.04 -37.15
N PRO A 6 10.27 28.41 -35.87
CA PRO A 6 11.14 27.98 -34.79
C PRO A 6 10.95 26.49 -34.52
N ALA A 7 12.07 25.78 -34.38
CA ALA A 7 12.12 24.38 -34.00
C ALA A 7 11.47 24.17 -32.63
N GLN A 8 10.34 23.46 -32.61
CA GLN A 8 9.78 22.92 -31.38
C GLN A 8 10.59 21.67 -31.01
N PHE A 9 11.48 21.78 -30.04
CA PHE A 9 12.06 20.61 -29.38
C PHE A 9 10.97 20.00 -28.48
N PRO A 10 10.56 18.72 -28.66
CA PRO A 10 9.85 18.04 -27.61
C PRO A 10 10.88 17.71 -26.51
N SER A 11 10.96 18.56 -25.50
CA SER A 11 11.60 18.20 -24.23
C SER A 11 10.79 17.06 -23.61
N GLY A 12 11.25 15.83 -23.82
CA GLY A 12 10.94 14.72 -22.94
C GLY A 12 11.42 15.08 -21.53
N GLY A 13 10.50 15.07 -20.57
CA GLY A 13 10.78 15.48 -19.19
C GLY A 13 9.85 14.79 -18.20
N ASN A 14 9.91 13.45 -18.19
CA ASN A 14 9.56 12.53 -17.11
C ASN A 14 8.64 13.07 -16.00
N SER A 15 7.32 12.89 -16.15
CA SER A 15 6.36 12.96 -15.05
C SER A 15 6.62 11.78 -14.09
N GLY A 16 7.64 11.93 -13.26
CA GLY A 16 7.88 11.03 -12.13
C GLY A 16 6.72 11.15 -11.16
N GLY A 17 5.98 10.06 -10.95
CA GLY A 17 5.15 9.90 -9.76
C GLY A 17 3.66 9.63 -9.95
N GLU A 18 3.16 9.32 -11.16
CA GLU A 18 1.87 8.61 -11.29
C GLU A 18 2.00 7.13 -10.89
N ALA A 19 2.74 6.89 -9.80
CA ALA A 19 2.97 5.58 -9.24
C ALA A 19 1.70 5.10 -8.55
N ASN A 20 0.73 4.68 -9.36
CA ASN A 20 -0.11 3.54 -9.06
C ASN A 20 -0.97 3.66 -7.79
N PHE A 21 -1.27 4.88 -7.35
CA PHE A 21 -2.07 5.14 -6.15
C PHE A 21 -3.47 4.52 -6.27
N ASP A 22 -4.05 4.49 -7.47
CA ASP A 22 -5.32 3.82 -7.76
C ASP A 22 -5.29 2.32 -7.50
N LYS A 23 -4.23 1.60 -7.90
CA LYS A 23 -4.17 0.14 -7.71
C LYS A 23 -4.16 -0.24 -6.24
N TYR A 24 -3.45 0.54 -5.40
CA TYR A 24 -3.49 0.33 -3.96
C TYR A 24 -4.78 0.84 -3.34
N ALA A 25 -5.34 1.96 -3.81
CA ALA A 25 -6.58 2.53 -3.26
C ALA A 25 -7.79 1.61 -3.42
N ALA A 26 -7.86 0.85 -4.51
CA ALA A 26 -8.90 -0.15 -4.74
C ALA A 26 -8.79 -1.36 -3.78
N LEU A 27 -7.59 -1.64 -3.28
CA LEU A 27 -7.27 -2.86 -2.53
C LEU A 27 -7.01 -2.60 -1.03
N ASP A 28 -6.70 -1.35 -0.65
CA ASP A 28 -6.32 -0.94 0.69
C ASP A 28 -7.46 -0.34 1.52
N GLY A 29 -8.70 -0.40 1.02
CA GLY A 29 -9.86 0.23 1.66
C GLY A 29 -10.10 -0.23 3.10
N GLU A 30 -10.02 -1.54 3.38
CA GLU A 30 -10.19 -2.08 4.74
C GLU A 30 -9.05 -1.62 5.66
N TRP A 31 -7.82 -1.53 5.14
CA TRP A 31 -6.65 -1.08 5.89
C TRP A 31 -6.65 0.42 6.16
N ARG A 32 -7.18 1.21 5.22
CA ARG A 32 -7.36 2.65 5.36
C ARG A 32 -8.43 2.96 6.40
N ALA A 33 -9.53 2.22 6.41
CA ALA A 33 -10.61 2.39 7.37
C ALA A 33 -10.16 2.20 8.82
N ILE A 34 -9.19 1.32 9.07
CA ILE A 34 -8.62 1.09 10.42
C ILE A 34 -7.49 2.08 10.77
N GLY A 35 -7.16 3.01 9.88
CA GLY A 35 -6.17 4.06 10.11
C GLY A 35 -4.72 3.61 9.93
N LEU A 36 -4.43 2.61 9.10
CA LEU A 36 -3.05 2.25 8.79
C LEU A 36 -2.35 3.30 7.93
N SER A 37 -1.05 3.48 8.17
CA SER A 37 -0.20 4.39 7.39
C SER A 37 -0.01 3.89 5.95
N ALA A 38 0.23 4.82 5.01
CA ALA A 38 0.48 4.48 3.62
C ALA A 38 1.52 3.37 3.38
N PRO A 39 2.69 3.36 4.05
CA PRO A 39 3.66 2.26 3.89
C PRO A 39 3.14 0.91 4.39
N ALA A 40 2.43 0.86 5.52
CA ALA A 40 1.87 -0.39 6.04
C ALA A 40 0.76 -0.94 5.12
N ARG A 41 -0.10 -0.06 4.59
CA ARG A 41 -1.14 -0.46 3.62
C ARG A 41 -0.53 -1.06 2.36
N ARG A 42 0.52 -0.44 1.81
CA ARG A 42 1.24 -0.96 0.64
C ARG A 42 1.85 -2.33 0.91
N ALA A 43 2.53 -2.48 2.04
CA ALA A 43 3.14 -3.74 2.45
C ALA A 43 2.12 -4.89 2.55
N LEU A 44 0.91 -4.62 3.06
CA LEU A 44 -0.17 -5.60 3.11
C LEU A 44 -0.67 -5.97 1.71
N VAL A 45 -0.89 -4.99 0.84
CA VAL A 45 -1.34 -5.24 -0.54
C VAL A 45 -0.28 -6.01 -1.34
N ASP A 46 1.00 -5.66 -1.19
CA ASP A 46 2.12 -6.35 -1.82
C ASP A 46 2.22 -7.82 -1.33
N ALA A 47 1.93 -8.05 -0.04
CA ALA A 47 1.80 -9.38 0.55
C ALA A 47 0.49 -10.11 0.17
N LYS A 48 -0.35 -9.54 -0.70
CA LYS A 48 -1.68 -10.05 -1.10
C LYS A 48 -2.66 -10.22 0.08
N LEU A 49 -2.48 -9.41 1.13
CA LEU A 49 -3.35 -9.33 2.29
C LEU A 49 -4.29 -8.15 2.09
N LEU A 50 -5.47 -8.40 1.52
CA LEU A 50 -6.38 -7.32 1.12
C LEU A 50 -7.46 -7.03 2.17
N LYS A 51 -7.63 -7.96 3.11
CA LYS A 51 -8.62 -7.91 4.19
C LYS A 51 -8.06 -8.53 5.47
N VAL A 52 -8.65 -8.20 6.61
CA VAL A 52 -8.25 -8.73 7.93
C VAL A 52 -8.34 -10.26 7.96
N SER A 53 -9.24 -10.88 7.19
CA SER A 53 -9.33 -12.33 7.09
C SER A 53 -8.11 -12.99 6.46
N ASP A 54 -7.36 -12.28 5.60
CA ASP A 54 -6.14 -12.83 5.00
C ASP A 54 -4.99 -12.92 6.01
N LEU A 55 -5.06 -12.19 7.13
CA LEU A 55 -4.08 -12.29 8.21
C LEU A 55 -4.04 -13.67 8.87
N ARG A 56 -5.06 -14.52 8.66
CA ARG A 56 -5.04 -15.93 9.08
C ARG A 56 -4.03 -16.77 8.29
N LYS A 57 -3.58 -16.28 7.12
CA LYS A 57 -2.66 -16.98 6.22
C LYS A 57 -1.19 -16.78 6.60
N ILE A 58 -0.89 -15.72 7.34
CA ILE A 58 0.45 -15.33 7.74
C ILE A 58 0.59 -15.40 9.26
N SER A 59 1.82 -15.56 9.73
CA SER A 59 2.14 -15.49 11.16
C SER A 59 2.33 -14.03 11.60
N LEU A 60 2.46 -13.82 12.92
CA LEU A 60 2.76 -12.51 13.47
C LEU A 60 4.19 -12.05 13.11
N GLU A 61 5.13 -12.97 12.98
CA GLU A 61 6.50 -12.72 12.53
C GLU A 61 6.53 -12.27 11.06
N ASP A 62 5.82 -12.97 10.17
CA ASP A 62 5.69 -12.58 8.76
C ASP A 62 5.17 -11.14 8.63
N LEU A 63 4.18 -10.78 9.45
CA LEU A 63 3.64 -9.41 9.48
C LEU A 63 4.68 -8.40 9.92
N GLN A 64 5.51 -8.74 10.91
CA GLN A 64 6.58 -7.87 11.43
C GLN A 64 7.71 -7.68 10.43
N ASP A 65 8.00 -8.70 9.62
CA ASP A 65 9.03 -8.67 8.58
C ASP A 65 8.59 -7.89 7.33
N LEU A 66 7.31 -7.54 7.19
CA LEU A 66 6.83 -6.72 6.09
C LEU A 66 7.45 -5.32 6.11
N HIS A 67 8.13 -4.97 5.01
CA HIS A 67 8.78 -3.68 4.84
C HIS A 67 7.76 -2.53 4.84
N GLY A 68 7.80 -1.69 5.88
CA GLY A 68 6.83 -0.61 6.11
C GLY A 68 5.86 -0.89 7.26
N MET A 69 5.94 -2.06 7.90
CA MET A 69 5.16 -2.39 9.07
C MET A 69 5.79 -1.85 10.36
N GLY A 70 5.18 -0.79 10.92
CA GLY A 70 5.60 -0.22 12.20
C GLY A 70 4.90 -0.85 13.40
N LYS A 71 5.46 -0.64 14.60
CA LYS A 71 4.86 -1.07 15.88
C LYS A 71 3.40 -0.59 16.04
N SER A 72 3.10 0.62 15.59
CA SER A 72 1.76 1.20 15.59
C SER A 72 0.79 0.47 14.65
N ALA A 73 1.25 0.10 13.46
CA ALA A 73 0.45 -0.66 12.48
C ALA A 73 0.11 -2.05 13.02
N ILE A 74 1.10 -2.75 13.59
CA ILE A 74 0.91 -4.08 14.20
C ILE A 74 -0.09 -3.99 15.35
N ALA A 75 0.03 -2.99 16.22
CA ALA A 75 -0.91 -2.80 17.32
C ALA A 75 -2.35 -2.57 16.84
N ARG A 76 -2.55 -1.73 15.80
CA ARG A 76 -3.88 -1.52 15.18
C ARG A 76 -4.43 -2.82 14.59
N ILE A 77 -3.62 -3.56 13.85
CA ILE A 77 -4.02 -4.84 13.26
C ILE A 77 -4.47 -5.83 14.34
N LYS A 78 -3.69 -5.98 15.42
CA LYS A 78 -4.05 -6.86 16.55
C LYS A 78 -5.40 -6.49 17.17
N VAL A 79 -5.68 -5.19 17.36
CA VAL A 79 -6.97 -4.72 17.89
C VAL A 79 -8.13 -5.10 16.95
N VAL A 80 -7.96 -4.87 15.65
CA VAL A 80 -8.98 -5.20 14.65
C VAL A 80 -9.22 -6.71 14.55
N MET A 81 -8.14 -7.50 14.61
CA MET A 81 -8.22 -8.96 14.63
C MET A 81 -8.95 -9.48 15.86
N ALA A 82 -8.64 -8.95 17.05
CA ALA A 82 -9.34 -9.31 18.28
C ALA A 82 -10.84 -9.00 18.18
N GLY A 83 -11.21 -7.82 17.66
CA GLY A 83 -12.61 -7.45 17.42
C GLY A 83 -13.33 -8.38 16.44
N LYS A 84 -12.62 -8.89 15.42
CA LYS A 84 -13.15 -9.84 14.42
C LYS A 84 -12.98 -11.32 14.82
N LYS A 85 -12.46 -11.63 16.03
CA LYS A 85 -12.12 -13.00 16.48
C LYS A 85 -11.24 -13.75 15.46
N ILE A 86 -10.23 -13.04 14.95
CA ILE A 86 -9.24 -13.55 14.01
C ILE A 86 -7.92 -13.67 14.75
N THR A 87 -7.20 -14.75 14.49
CA THR A 87 -5.84 -14.96 14.99
C THR A 87 -4.90 -15.15 13.80
N PHE A 88 -3.63 -14.83 14.01
CA PHE A 88 -2.60 -15.17 13.04
C PHE A 88 -2.49 -16.68 12.88
N LYS A 89 -1.85 -17.10 11.80
CA LYS A 89 -1.38 -18.46 11.69
C LYS A 89 -0.49 -18.79 12.91
N PRO A 90 -0.68 -19.97 13.54
CA PRO A 90 0.15 -20.42 14.65
C PRO A 90 1.62 -20.59 14.23
#